data_AF-A0A538E3U6-F1
#
_entry.id   AF-A0A538E3U6-F1
#
_cell.length_a   1.000
_cell.length_b   1.000
_cell.length_c   1.000
_cell.angle_alpha   90.00
_cell.angle_beta   90.00
_cell.angle_gamma   90.00
#
_symmetry.space_group_name_H-M   'P 1'
#
loop_
_entity.id
_entity.type
_entity.pdbx_description
1 polymer ?
#
loop_
_entity_poly.entity_id
_entity_poly.type
_entity_poly.pdbx_seq_one_letter_code
_entity_poly.pdbx_strand_id
1 'polypeptide(L)' 'MRMGYEVRSGKREVAFQYASTPQEALIEYLRSIGCRDDEVVRLGARAVSWRGAVFTAAPR' A
#
# COMPACT_ATOMS: atom_id res chain seq x y z
N MET A 1 -8.74 -14.05 7.06
CA MET A 1 -7.48 -14.19 7.84
C MET A 1 -6.60 -13.01 7.47
N ARG A 2 -6.07 -12.26 8.45
CA ARG A 2 -5.13 -11.15 8.18
C ARG A 2 -3.70 -11.68 8.12
N MET A 3 -2.90 -11.18 7.18
CA MET A 3 -1.48 -11.51 7.01
C MET A 3 -0.64 -10.25 7.08
N GLY A 4 0.64 -10.41 7.43
CA GLY A 4 1.60 -9.32 7.43
C GLY A 4 2.02 -8.96 6.00
N TYR A 5 1.98 -7.67 5.68
CA TYR A 5 2.44 -7.13 4.41
C TYR A 5 3.48 -6.05 4.66
N GLU A 6 4.62 -6.19 3.98
CA GLU A 6 5.58 -5.11 3.83
C GLU A 6 5.09 -4.13 2.75
N VAL A 7 5.02 -2.85 3.09
CA VAL A 7 4.69 -1.76 2.17
C VAL A 7 5.96 -1.03 1.80
N ARG A 8 6.21 -0.90 0.50
CA ARG A 8 7.43 -0.31 -0.06
C ARG A 8 7.13 0.87 -0.96
N SER A 9 8.01 1.87 -0.94
CA SER A 9 8.12 2.92 -1.96
C SER A 9 9.43 2.71 -2.71
N GLY A 10 9.33 2.22 -3.96
CA GLY A 10 10.48 1.69 -4.69
C GLY A 10 11.21 0.60 -3.90
N LYS A 11 12.51 0.82 -3.59
CA LYS A 11 13.34 -0.14 -2.85
C LYS A 11 13.25 0.03 -1.32
N ARG A 12 12.55 1.03 -0.79
CA ARG A 12 12.51 1.31 0.65
C ARG A 12 11.24 0.75 1.29
N GLU A 13 11.38 0.00 2.38
CA GLU A 13 10.28 -0.31 3.28
C GLU A 13 9.82 0.98 3.99
N VAL A 14 8.54 1.28 3.91
CA VAL A 14 7.95 2.48 4.52
C VAL A 14 6.92 2.17 5.60
N ALA A 15 6.36 0.95 5.60
CA ALA A 15 5.47 0.47 6.64
C ALA A 15 5.33 -1.05 6.61
N PHE A 16 4.78 -1.59 7.69
CA PHE A 16 4.32 -2.97 7.80
C PHE A 16 2.86 -2.96 8.29
N GLN A 17 1.98 -3.72 7.62
CA GLN A 17 0.54 -3.72 7.90
C GLN A 17 -0.04 -5.13 7.98
N TYR A 18 -1.00 -5.35 8.88
CA TYR A 18 -1.82 -6.56 8.88
C TYR A 18 -3.12 -6.31 8.13
N ALA A 19 -3.29 -6.96 6.99
CA ALA A 19 -4.45 -6.80 6.13
C ALA A 19 -4.95 -8.13 5.58
N SER A 20 -6.12 -8.15 4.95
CA SER A 20 -6.63 -9.35 4.27
C SER A 20 -6.05 -9.48 2.87
N THR A 21 -5.66 -8.36 2.24
CA THR A 21 -5.04 -8.34 0.91
C THR A 21 -3.88 -7.33 0.85
N PRO A 22 -2.93 -7.49 -0.09
CA PRO A 22 -1.89 -6.49 -0.33
C PRO A 22 -2.47 -5.12 -0.68
N GLN A 23 -3.58 -5.09 -1.41
CA GLN A 23 -4.23 -3.85 -1.81
C GLN A 23 -4.87 -3.11 -0.63
N GLU A 24 -5.48 -3.83 0.30
CA GLU A 24 -5.96 -3.28 1.57
C GLU A 24 -4.80 -2.69 2.37
N ALA A 25 -3.68 -3.42 2.50
CA ALA A 25 -2.48 -2.91 3.20
C ALA A 25 -1.98 -1.58 2.61
N LEU A 26 -1.99 -1.45 1.27
CA LEU A 26 -1.60 -0.22 0.58
C LEU A 26 -2.55 0.93 0.85
N ILE A 27 -3.87 0.70 0.74
CA ILE A 27 -4.89 1.72 0.97
C ILE A 27 -4.86 2.18 2.43
N GLU A 28 -4.76 1.27 3.40
CA GLU A 28 -4.67 1.60 4.82
C GLU A 28 -3.42 2.44 5.13
N TYR A 29 -2.26 2.09 4.57
CA TYR A 29 -1.05 2.91 4.70
C TYR A 29 -1.20 4.30 4.07
N LEU A 30 -1.73 4.39 2.84
CA LEU A 30 -1.89 5.68 2.19
C LEU A 30 -2.88 6.58 2.94
N ARG A 31 -3.98 6.02 3.45
CA ARG A 31 -4.93 6.77 4.29
C ARG A 31 -4.29 7.26 5.59
N SER A 32 -3.42 6.48 6.23
CA SER A 32 -2.75 6.89 7.48
C SER A 32 -1.80 8.09 7.29
N ILE A 33 -1.32 8.32 6.07
CA ILE A 33 -0.51 9.49 5.70
C ILE A 33 -1.29 10.59 4.98
N GLY A 34 -2.63 10.51 4.98
CA GLY A 34 -3.53 11.57 4.52
C GLY A 34 -3.98 11.49 3.06
N CYS A 35 -3.75 10.36 2.38
CA CYS A 35 -4.30 10.12 1.05
C CYS A 35 -5.81 9.88 1.13
N ARG A 36 -6.58 10.59 0.31
CA ARG A 36 -7.98 10.31 0.07
C ARG A 36 -8.15 9.22 -0.97
N ASP A 37 -9.30 8.54 -0.96
CA ASP A 37 -9.56 7.40 -1.84
C ASP A 37 -9.55 7.77 -3.33
N ASP A 38 -10.00 8.98 -3.66
CA ASP A 38 -10.01 9.54 -5.01
C ASP A 38 -8.63 9.99 -5.51
N GLU A 39 -7.65 10.13 -4.61
CA GLU A 39 -6.25 10.42 -4.98
C GLU A 39 -5.45 9.14 -5.31
N VAL A 40 -5.97 7.95 -5.01
CA VAL A 40 -5.27 6.68 -5.23
C VAL A 40 -5.51 6.18 -6.65
N VAL A 41 -4.43 6.00 -7.41
CA VAL A 41 -4.46 5.31 -8.70
C VAL A 41 -4.07 3.85 -8.49
N ARG A 42 -4.99 2.93 -8.76
CA ARG A 42 -4.72 1.48 -8.68
C ARG A 42 -3.98 1.01 -9.93
N LEU A 43 -2.77 0.48 -9.76
CA LEU A 43 -1.96 -0.05 -10.88
C LEU A 43 -2.08 -1.57 -11.00
N GLY A 44 -2.47 -2.25 -9.93
CA GLY A 44 -2.74 -3.68 -9.89
C GLY A 44 -3.05 -4.17 -8.48
N ALA A 45 -3.20 -5.48 -8.30
CA ALA A 45 -3.58 -6.08 -7.02
C ALA A 45 -2.58 -5.84 -5.86
N ARG A 46 -1.35 -5.42 -6.20
CA ARG A 46 -0.23 -5.24 -5.25
C ARG A 46 0.49 -3.90 -5.44
N ALA A 47 -0.07 -2.99 -6.23
CA ALA A 47 0.58 -1.74 -6.59
C ALA A 47 -0.44 -0.61 -6.73
N VAL A 48 -0.12 0.54 -6.13
CA VAL A 48 -0.89 1.78 -6.22
C VAL A 48 0.06 2.96 -6.44
N SER A 49 -0.44 4.04 -7.04
CA SER A 49 0.27 5.30 -7.15
C SER A 49 -0.49 6.42 -6.43
N TRP A 50 0.29 7.30 -5.78
CA TRP A 50 -0.21 8.50 -5.13
C TRP A 50 0.86 9.61 -5.23
N ARG A 51 0.45 10.80 -5.67
CA ARG A 51 1.33 11.98 -5.84
C ARG A 51 2.64 11.69 -6.60
N GLY A 52 2.56 10.87 -7.65
CA GLY A 52 3.69 10.51 -8.50
C GLY A 52 4.63 9.43 -7.94
N ALA A 53 4.42 8.98 -6.71
CA ALA A 53 5.12 7.83 -6.15
C ALA A 53 4.35 6.52 -6.43
N VAL A 54 5.08 5.40 -6.50
CA VAL A 54 4.51 4.05 -6.62
C VAL A 54 4.79 3.28 -5.34
N PHE A 55 3.73 2.71 -4.78
CA PHE A 55 3.77 1.89 -3.58
C PHE A 55 3.39 0.46 -3.91
N THR A 56 4.13 -0.50 -3.36
CA THR A 56 3.90 -1.93 -3.56
C THR A 56 3.79 -2.67 -2.25
N ALA A 57 2.97 -3.72 -2.20
CA ALA A 57 2.84 -4.57 -1.02
C ALA A 57 3.19 -6.03 -1.31
N ALA A 58 3.89 -6.65 -0.38
CA ALA A 58 4.25 -8.06 -0.43
C ALA A 58 4.02 -8.77 0.89
N PRO A 59 3.55 -10.04 0.88
CA PRO A 59 3.51 -10.85 2.09
C PRO A 59 4.88 -10.89 2.73
N ARG A 60 4.90 -10.80 4.06
CA ARG A 60 6.08 -11.04 4.88
C ARG A 60 6.07 -12.47 5.41
#